data_AF-A0A929X9E3-F1
#
_entry.id   AF-A0A929X9E3-F1
#
_cell.length_a   1.000
_cell.length_b   1.000
_cell.length_c   1.000
_cell.angle_alpha   90.00
_cell.angle_beta   90.00
_cell.angle_gamma   90.00
#
_symmetry.space_group_name_H-M   'P 1'
#
loop_
_entity.id
_entity.type
_entity.pdbx_description
1 polymer ?
#
loop_
_entity_poly.entity_id
_entity_poly.type
_entity_poly.pdbx_seq_one_letter_code
_entity_poly.pdbx_strand_id
1 'polypeptide(L)'
;MKRMQEENREKTNVRAAHSFSRKRDGLLRFFLEGQAVFFLCLFFVLFFRGEAMAGSASIKNIRINIYSGLESGDPPGDIRIEAAQTEKHTVSVGAKSSLFTITHAEWGGRQVPFASIGDELQMVITLTPVDVSNYFFLAAYQASAFHIEGGYYISAKREGDDLVLTVKLRGVRGSYDAPTSVDWNEKTLGMAFWNPGKVDSGNYSLQLFRNGNRIHEIERYAGNQYNFYPYMTRAGRYMLKVKTIFKDEADKKIARNSEFVQSSELQIDERDVSDGKGRIGDRVTFGTEKKIGWDKLNEKDVYRKPDGSLLTGWGRINGYWYYFLPDGTMVTGWQKVNNKWYFFNLNGSMAVGWVKDNGNWYYLVPETETGDGCVAGEMLPGGWHNLQGRYFYMDPDGKMHKGWLFDQGRWYYLNELDNALEGVMFSGFVVRNEKTYYLNRNGAMETGWVSIDGNWYYFREDSGEMLRSTTVDGFPLNADGILDQNSFTR
;
A
#
# COMPACT_ATOMS: atom_id res chain seq x y z
N MET A 1 40.97 -36.80 -9.31
CA MET A 1 40.84 -38.24 -9.59
C MET A 1 39.36 -38.52 -9.83
N LYS A 2 38.97 -38.87 -11.07
CA LYS A 2 37.63 -39.34 -11.53
C LYS A 2 36.45 -38.34 -11.40
N ARG A 3 35.48 -38.21 -12.31
CA ARG A 3 35.15 -38.74 -13.66
C ARG A 3 33.91 -37.95 -14.13
N MET A 4 33.85 -37.46 -15.39
CA MET A 4 32.89 -37.87 -16.46
C MET A 4 31.40 -37.57 -16.17
N GLN A 5 30.56 -36.90 -16.97
CA GLN A 5 30.32 -36.87 -18.44
C GLN A 5 29.56 -35.54 -18.81
N GLU A 6 29.92 -34.79 -19.86
CA GLU A 6 29.48 -34.86 -21.31
C GLU A 6 27.96 -34.62 -21.51
N GLU A 7 27.44 -33.84 -22.48
CA GLU A 7 27.91 -32.97 -23.58
C GLU A 7 26.61 -32.33 -24.18
N ASN A 8 26.46 -31.00 -24.35
CA ASN A 8 26.78 -30.15 -25.52
C ASN A 8 26.41 -30.74 -26.92
N ARG A 9 25.46 -30.14 -27.65
CA ARG A 9 25.55 -28.97 -28.57
C ARG A 9 26.13 -29.29 -29.97
N GLU A 10 25.26 -29.14 -30.97
CA GLU A 10 25.36 -28.14 -32.05
C GLU A 10 26.68 -28.06 -32.87
N LYS A 11 26.61 -28.32 -34.19
CA LYS A 11 26.87 -27.35 -35.29
C LYS A 11 27.19 -27.99 -36.66
N THR A 12 26.38 -27.58 -37.64
CA THR A 12 26.68 -26.97 -38.96
C THR A 12 27.94 -27.32 -39.79
N ASN A 13 27.65 -27.54 -41.09
CA ASN A 13 28.39 -27.24 -42.34
C ASN A 13 29.53 -28.15 -42.84
N VAL A 14 29.43 -28.61 -44.11
CA VAL A 14 30.34 -28.27 -45.26
C VAL A 14 30.01 -29.10 -46.54
N ARG A 15 29.88 -28.36 -47.66
CA ARG A 15 30.17 -28.58 -49.11
C ARG A 15 30.27 -29.97 -49.82
N ALA A 16 29.75 -29.93 -51.06
CA ALA A 16 30.32 -30.31 -52.38
C ALA A 16 30.00 -31.66 -53.09
N ALA A 17 29.27 -31.51 -54.20
CA ALA A 17 29.42 -32.07 -55.57
C ALA A 17 29.94 -33.51 -55.83
N HIS A 18 29.15 -34.36 -56.54
CA HIS A 18 29.42 -34.82 -57.92
C HIS A 18 28.34 -35.79 -58.50
N SER A 19 27.96 -35.55 -59.76
CA SER A 19 27.53 -36.44 -60.87
C SER A 19 26.69 -37.72 -60.65
N PHE A 20 25.58 -37.88 -61.40
CA PHE A 20 25.49 -38.86 -62.52
C PHE A 20 24.20 -38.68 -63.37
N SER A 21 24.26 -39.16 -64.61
CA SER A 21 23.38 -38.88 -65.77
C SER A 21 22.48 -40.08 -66.17
N ARG A 22 21.50 -39.81 -67.06
CA ARG A 22 20.55 -40.66 -67.85
C ARG A 22 19.11 -40.67 -67.31
N LYS A 23 18.05 -40.52 -68.13
CA LYS A 23 17.81 -41.00 -69.51
C LYS A 23 16.70 -40.17 -70.21
N ARG A 24 16.87 -39.92 -71.52
CA ARG A 24 15.82 -39.55 -72.49
C ARG A 24 15.00 -40.79 -72.89
N ASP A 25 13.72 -40.62 -73.22
CA ASP A 25 13.13 -40.90 -74.55
C ASP A 25 11.60 -40.93 -74.50
N GLY A 26 10.94 -40.40 -75.55
CA GLY A 26 9.49 -40.57 -75.74
C GLY A 26 8.71 -39.40 -76.35
N LEU A 27 9.27 -38.67 -77.31
CA LEU A 27 8.49 -37.79 -78.20
C LEU A 27 7.97 -38.61 -79.41
N LEU A 28 6.79 -38.23 -79.92
CA LEU A 28 6.24 -38.50 -81.26
C LEU A 28 5.53 -39.84 -81.52
N ARG A 29 4.19 -39.79 -81.42
CA ARG A 29 3.31 -40.25 -82.51
C ARG A 29 2.13 -39.27 -82.74
N PHE A 30 2.20 -38.58 -83.89
CA PHE A 30 1.12 -38.27 -84.85
C PHE A 30 -0.24 -37.81 -84.28
N PHE A 31 -0.69 -36.54 -84.34
CA PHE A 31 -1.06 -35.75 -85.54
C PHE A 31 -1.64 -36.61 -86.68
N LEU A 32 -2.97 -36.79 -86.69
CA LEU A 32 -3.89 -36.50 -87.80
C LEU A 32 -5.34 -36.91 -87.41
N GLU A 33 -6.33 -36.28 -88.07
CA GLU A 33 -7.79 -36.54 -88.02
C GLU A 33 -8.63 -35.77 -86.99
N GLY A 34 -8.83 -34.48 -87.31
CA GLY A 34 -10.12 -33.82 -87.07
C GLY A 34 -11.09 -34.01 -88.24
N GLN A 35 -12.35 -33.64 -88.00
CA GLN A 35 -13.50 -33.57 -88.93
C GLN A 35 -14.39 -34.81 -89.06
N ALA A 36 -15.21 -35.12 -88.03
CA ALA A 36 -16.47 -35.87 -88.25
C ALA A 36 -17.53 -35.79 -87.13
N VAL A 37 -17.36 -35.01 -86.04
CA VAL A 37 -18.30 -35.05 -84.88
C VAL A 37 -19.10 -33.75 -84.69
N PHE A 38 -18.84 -32.72 -85.51
CA PHE A 38 -19.42 -31.38 -85.29
C PHE A 38 -20.84 -31.17 -85.83
N PHE A 39 -21.46 -32.17 -86.48
CA PHE A 39 -22.77 -32.01 -87.14
C PHE A 39 -23.93 -32.84 -86.54
N LEU A 40 -23.72 -33.59 -85.46
CA LEU A 40 -24.80 -34.35 -84.79
C LEU A 40 -25.42 -33.62 -83.59
N CYS A 41 -24.86 -32.48 -83.16
CA CYS A 41 -25.35 -31.74 -81.98
C CYS A 41 -26.40 -30.66 -82.29
N LEU A 42 -26.72 -30.38 -83.57
CA LEU A 42 -27.56 -29.23 -83.92
C LEU A 42 -29.05 -29.53 -84.16
N PHE A 43 -29.50 -30.79 -84.04
CA PHE A 43 -30.90 -31.15 -84.36
C PHE A 43 -31.76 -31.57 -83.15
N PHE A 44 -31.20 -31.61 -81.93
CA PHE A 44 -31.93 -31.99 -80.71
C PHE A 44 -32.16 -30.83 -79.71
N VAL A 45 -31.96 -29.58 -80.13
CA VAL A 45 -32.09 -28.39 -79.26
C VAL A 45 -33.42 -27.64 -79.46
N LEU A 46 -34.30 -28.05 -80.38
CA LEU A 46 -35.48 -27.25 -80.75
C LEU A 46 -36.83 -27.70 -80.17
N PHE A 47 -36.92 -28.69 -79.27
CA PHE A 47 -38.22 -29.09 -78.68
C PHE A 47 -38.20 -29.45 -77.20
N PHE A 48 -37.42 -28.74 -76.38
CA PHE A 48 -37.76 -28.59 -74.97
C PHE A 48 -37.66 -27.11 -74.58
N ARG A 49 -38.79 -26.40 -74.67
CA ARG A 49 -39.06 -25.28 -73.76
C ARG A 49 -39.30 -25.88 -72.37
N GLY A 50 -38.22 -26.26 -71.70
CA GLY A 50 -38.17 -26.26 -70.24
C GLY A 50 -37.85 -24.84 -69.84
N GLU A 51 -38.65 -24.25 -68.96
CA GLU A 51 -38.39 -22.95 -68.37
C GLU A 51 -36.92 -22.87 -67.94
N ALA A 52 -36.27 -21.76 -68.26
CA ALA A 52 -34.95 -21.49 -67.72
C ALA A 52 -35.08 -21.40 -66.20
N MET A 53 -34.77 -22.48 -65.50
CA MET A 53 -34.57 -22.47 -64.06
C MET A 53 -33.47 -21.43 -63.80
N ALA A 54 -33.86 -20.29 -63.22
CA ALA A 54 -32.90 -19.31 -62.75
C ALA A 54 -31.97 -20.04 -61.78
N GLY A 55 -30.69 -20.20 -62.16
CA GLY A 55 -29.71 -20.80 -61.27
C GLY A 55 -29.63 -19.98 -59.99
N SER A 56 -29.73 -20.64 -58.84
CA SER A 56 -29.69 -19.96 -57.56
C SER A 56 -28.42 -19.10 -57.45
N ALA A 57 -28.57 -17.87 -56.95
CA ALA A 57 -27.50 -16.90 -56.84
C ALA A 57 -26.80 -17.03 -55.48
N SER A 58 -25.47 -17.12 -55.50
CA SER A 58 -24.68 -17.14 -54.26
C SER A 58 -24.64 -15.77 -53.58
N ILE A 59 -24.87 -15.75 -52.26
CA ILE A 59 -24.71 -14.56 -51.43
C ILE A 59 -23.21 -14.39 -51.13
N LYS A 60 -22.55 -13.37 -51.67
CA LYS A 60 -21.09 -13.22 -51.56
C LYS A 60 -20.64 -12.17 -50.54
N ASN A 61 -21.46 -11.15 -50.32
CA ASN A 61 -21.14 -10.01 -49.45
C ASN A 61 -22.21 -9.90 -48.36
N ILE A 62 -21.76 -9.81 -47.11
CA ILE A 62 -22.63 -9.79 -45.95
C ILE A 62 -22.34 -8.52 -45.16
N ARG A 63 -23.35 -7.66 -45.04
CA ARG A 63 -23.26 -6.38 -44.32
C ARG A 63 -24.17 -6.40 -43.11
N ILE A 64 -23.57 -6.29 -41.93
CA ILE A 64 -24.25 -6.32 -40.63
C ILE A 64 -23.96 -5.03 -39.89
N ASN A 65 -24.99 -4.44 -39.30
CA ASN A 65 -24.87 -3.28 -38.43
C ASN A 65 -25.25 -3.70 -37.02
N ILE A 66 -24.35 -3.47 -36.07
CA ILE A 66 -24.56 -3.72 -34.65
C ILE A 66 -24.57 -2.37 -33.92
N TYR A 67 -25.64 -2.13 -33.19
CA TYR A 67 -25.82 -0.92 -32.40
C TYR A 67 -25.86 -1.32 -30.92
N SER A 68 -24.88 -0.87 -30.15
CA SER A 68 -24.80 -1.13 -28.70
C SER A 68 -24.95 0.16 -27.91
N GLY A 69 -25.94 0.19 -27.03
CA GLY A 69 -26.17 1.22 -26.03
C GLY A 69 -25.79 0.77 -24.63
N LEU A 70 -25.05 -0.34 -24.49
CA LEU A 70 -24.60 -0.87 -23.22
C LEU A 70 -23.58 0.08 -22.58
N GLU A 71 -23.81 0.35 -21.30
CA GLU A 71 -22.91 1.02 -20.39
C GLU A 71 -22.32 0.02 -19.38
N SER A 72 -21.20 0.37 -18.75
CA SER A 72 -20.61 -0.48 -17.71
C SER A 72 -21.58 -0.72 -16.56
N GLY A 73 -21.76 -1.98 -16.19
CA GLY A 73 -22.71 -2.42 -15.16
C GLY A 73 -24.05 -2.91 -15.71
N ASP A 74 -24.35 -2.68 -17.00
CA ASP A 74 -25.56 -3.20 -17.63
C ASP A 74 -25.48 -4.72 -17.82
N PRO A 75 -26.57 -5.47 -17.58
CA PRO A 75 -26.66 -6.82 -18.09
C PRO A 75 -26.69 -6.78 -19.63
N PRO A 76 -26.03 -7.71 -20.35
CA PRO A 76 -26.08 -7.76 -21.81
C PRO A 76 -27.52 -7.80 -22.39
N GLY A 77 -28.48 -8.34 -21.63
CA GLY A 77 -29.90 -8.33 -21.96
C GLY A 77 -30.25 -9.14 -23.22
N ASP A 78 -31.46 -8.95 -23.74
CA ASP A 78 -31.88 -9.56 -25.01
C ASP A 78 -31.40 -8.74 -26.21
N ILE A 79 -31.06 -9.44 -27.30
CA ILE A 79 -30.63 -8.81 -28.56
C ILE A 79 -31.85 -8.55 -29.43
N ARG A 80 -32.05 -7.28 -29.83
CA ARG A 80 -33.15 -6.89 -30.73
C ARG A 80 -32.73 -7.04 -32.20
N ILE A 81 -33.58 -7.63 -33.02
CA ILE A 81 -33.37 -7.76 -34.47
C ILE A 81 -34.10 -6.61 -35.18
N GLU A 82 -33.47 -6.02 -36.21
CA GLU A 82 -34.05 -5.02 -37.12
C GLU A 82 -34.38 -3.61 -36.54
N ALA A 83 -33.81 -3.23 -35.39
CA ALA A 83 -33.94 -1.86 -34.90
C ALA A 83 -32.99 -0.87 -35.63
N ALA A 84 -33.52 0.27 -36.09
CA ALA A 84 -32.77 1.28 -36.83
C ALA A 84 -32.00 2.29 -35.94
N GLN A 85 -32.15 2.22 -34.61
CA GLN A 85 -31.53 3.12 -33.65
C GLN A 85 -31.21 2.43 -32.32
N THR A 86 -30.23 2.97 -31.60
CA THR A 86 -29.80 2.48 -30.29
C THR A 86 -30.59 3.15 -29.16
N GLU A 87 -31.29 2.36 -28.34
CA GLU A 87 -31.77 2.79 -27.02
C GLU A 87 -30.69 2.50 -25.96
N LYS A 88 -30.65 3.28 -24.87
CA LYS A 88 -29.75 3.00 -23.74
C LYS A 88 -29.98 1.60 -23.18
N HIS A 89 -28.92 0.94 -22.73
CA HIS A 89 -28.94 -0.39 -22.10
C HIS A 89 -29.40 -1.54 -23.02
N THR A 90 -29.44 -1.33 -24.34
CA THR A 90 -29.89 -2.34 -25.30
C THR A 90 -28.86 -2.60 -26.39
N VAL A 91 -28.94 -3.78 -26.98
CA VAL A 91 -28.18 -4.15 -28.17
C VAL A 91 -29.14 -4.52 -29.29
N SER A 92 -28.87 -4.00 -30.48
CA SER A 92 -29.61 -4.37 -31.67
C SER A 92 -28.69 -4.73 -32.83
N VAL A 93 -29.18 -5.61 -33.69
CA VAL A 93 -28.50 -6.07 -34.88
C VAL A 93 -29.42 -6.01 -36.08
N GLY A 94 -28.91 -5.50 -37.20
CA GLY A 94 -29.63 -5.39 -38.46
C GLY A 94 -28.76 -5.79 -39.63
N ALA A 95 -29.38 -6.31 -40.69
CA ALA A 95 -28.75 -6.55 -41.96
C ALA A 95 -29.38 -5.65 -43.03
N LYS A 96 -28.55 -5.01 -43.86
CA LYS A 96 -29.03 -4.26 -45.02
C LYS A 96 -28.85 -5.10 -46.28
N SER A 97 -29.80 -6.00 -46.54
CA SER A 97 -29.77 -6.94 -47.67
C SER A 97 -31.18 -7.26 -48.14
N SER A 98 -31.35 -7.46 -49.45
CA SER A 98 -32.56 -8.05 -50.03
C SER A 98 -32.43 -9.57 -50.24
N LEU A 99 -31.27 -10.15 -49.92
CA LEU A 99 -30.93 -11.55 -50.23
C LEU A 99 -31.04 -12.48 -49.02
N PHE A 100 -30.97 -11.92 -47.80
CA PHE A 100 -31.12 -12.65 -46.55
C PHE A 100 -31.68 -11.75 -45.44
N THR A 101 -32.25 -12.37 -44.42
CA THR A 101 -32.68 -11.74 -43.16
C THR A 101 -31.91 -12.30 -41.98
N ILE A 102 -31.95 -11.58 -40.85
CA ILE A 102 -31.50 -12.12 -39.56
C ILE A 102 -32.71 -12.79 -38.91
N THR A 103 -32.62 -14.09 -38.66
CA THR A 103 -33.72 -14.88 -38.07
C THR A 103 -33.51 -15.14 -36.59
N HIS A 104 -32.25 -15.16 -36.13
CA HIS A 104 -31.90 -15.35 -34.73
C HIS A 104 -30.64 -14.58 -34.36
N ALA A 105 -30.58 -14.10 -33.12
CA ALA A 105 -29.39 -13.47 -32.57
C ALA A 105 -29.30 -13.76 -31.06
N GLU A 106 -28.16 -14.26 -30.61
CA GLU A 106 -27.93 -14.63 -29.21
C GLU A 106 -26.51 -14.31 -28.76
N TRP A 107 -26.31 -14.22 -27.45
CA TRP A 107 -24.98 -14.04 -26.87
C TRP A 107 -24.18 -15.35 -26.96
N GLY A 108 -23.02 -15.28 -27.59
CA GLY A 108 -22.06 -16.37 -27.65
C GLY A 108 -20.95 -16.26 -26.61
N GLY A 109 -20.14 -17.31 -26.48
CA GLY A 109 -18.96 -17.30 -25.61
C GLY A 109 -19.30 -17.32 -24.12
N ARG A 110 -18.37 -16.81 -23.29
CA ARG A 110 -18.54 -16.75 -21.83
C ARG A 110 -19.58 -15.69 -21.48
N GLN A 111 -20.70 -16.13 -20.91
CA GLN A 111 -21.73 -15.23 -20.39
C GLN A 111 -21.17 -14.42 -19.22
N VAL A 112 -21.30 -13.10 -19.32
CA VAL A 112 -20.96 -12.18 -18.23
C VAL A 112 -22.26 -11.65 -17.61
N PRO A 113 -22.38 -11.65 -16.28
CA PRO A 113 -23.60 -11.18 -15.61
C PRO A 113 -23.84 -9.68 -15.79
N PHE A 114 -22.78 -8.92 -16.08
CA PHE A 114 -22.80 -7.51 -16.38
C PHE A 114 -21.63 -7.18 -17.32
N ALA A 115 -21.84 -6.21 -18.19
CA ALA A 115 -20.83 -5.67 -19.10
C ALA A 115 -19.85 -4.78 -18.33
N SER A 116 -18.55 -4.99 -18.50
CA SER A 116 -17.48 -4.13 -17.97
C SER A 116 -16.91 -3.25 -19.08
N ILE A 117 -16.33 -2.11 -18.71
CA ILE A 117 -15.64 -1.23 -19.67
C ILE A 117 -14.58 -2.03 -20.44
N GLY A 118 -14.67 -1.98 -21.78
CA GLY A 118 -13.75 -2.70 -22.66
C GLY A 118 -14.12 -4.15 -22.96
N ASP A 119 -15.19 -4.69 -22.37
CA ASP A 119 -15.65 -6.04 -22.70
C ASP A 119 -16.06 -6.12 -24.18
N GLU A 120 -15.45 -7.07 -24.89
CA GLU A 120 -15.80 -7.41 -26.28
C GLU A 120 -16.76 -8.60 -26.28
N LEU A 121 -18.04 -8.32 -26.03
CA LEU A 121 -19.08 -9.34 -25.99
C LEU A 121 -19.20 -10.07 -27.33
N GLN A 122 -19.31 -11.40 -27.29
CA GLN A 122 -19.48 -12.23 -28.48
C GLN A 122 -20.96 -12.44 -28.78
N MET A 123 -21.36 -12.24 -30.03
CA MET A 123 -22.72 -12.44 -30.51
C MET A 123 -22.71 -13.47 -31.63
N VAL A 124 -23.70 -14.35 -31.64
CA VAL A 124 -23.96 -15.34 -32.69
C VAL A 124 -25.24 -14.93 -33.41
N ILE A 125 -25.17 -14.80 -34.72
CA ILE A 125 -26.24 -14.31 -35.59
C ILE A 125 -26.54 -15.38 -36.62
N THR A 126 -27.80 -15.79 -36.74
CA THR A 126 -28.25 -16.70 -37.80
C THR A 126 -28.85 -15.88 -38.93
N LEU A 127 -28.29 -16.06 -40.13
CA LEU A 127 -28.76 -15.45 -41.35
C LEU A 127 -29.46 -16.51 -42.21
N THR A 128 -30.65 -16.20 -42.70
CA THR A 128 -31.45 -17.09 -43.56
C THR A 128 -31.71 -16.40 -44.90
N PRO A 129 -31.54 -17.08 -46.05
CA PRO A 129 -31.89 -16.49 -47.35
C PRO A 129 -33.37 -16.13 -47.41
N VAL A 130 -33.73 -14.99 -48.02
CA VAL A 130 -35.15 -14.60 -48.14
C VAL A 130 -35.94 -15.59 -49.00
N ASP A 131 -35.26 -16.25 -49.93
CA ASP A 131 -35.79 -17.34 -50.74
C ASP A 131 -34.68 -18.37 -51.00
N VAL A 132 -34.78 -19.52 -50.34
CA VAL A 132 -33.80 -20.62 -50.43
C VAL A 132 -33.76 -21.28 -51.81
N SER A 133 -34.79 -21.11 -52.64
CA SER A 133 -34.80 -21.62 -54.02
C SER A 133 -33.93 -20.75 -54.94
N ASN A 134 -33.84 -19.46 -54.62
CA ASN A 134 -33.18 -18.46 -55.45
C ASN A 134 -31.82 -17.99 -54.90
N TYR A 135 -31.56 -18.15 -53.59
CA TYR A 135 -30.34 -17.66 -52.95
C TYR A 135 -29.74 -18.68 -51.99
N PHE A 136 -28.41 -18.76 -51.96
CA PHE A 136 -27.71 -19.65 -51.03
C PHE A 136 -26.42 -19.03 -50.48
N PHE A 137 -26.05 -19.40 -49.26
CA PHE A 137 -24.75 -19.06 -48.68
C PHE A 137 -23.64 -20.02 -49.16
N LEU A 138 -22.44 -19.49 -49.36
CA LEU A 138 -21.26 -20.28 -49.72
C LEU A 138 -20.90 -21.25 -48.59
N ALA A 139 -20.28 -22.39 -48.96
CA ALA A 139 -19.80 -23.36 -47.98
C ALA A 139 -18.70 -22.80 -47.06
N ALA A 140 -17.96 -21.80 -47.53
CA ALA A 140 -16.93 -21.11 -46.77
C ALA A 140 -16.81 -19.65 -47.22
N TYR A 141 -16.49 -18.76 -46.28
CA TYR A 141 -16.24 -17.35 -46.52
C TYR A 141 -14.84 -16.94 -46.04
N GLN A 142 -14.28 -15.95 -46.72
CA GLN A 142 -13.14 -15.19 -46.21
C GLN A 142 -13.65 -14.06 -45.33
N ALA A 143 -12.87 -13.63 -44.33
CA ALA A 143 -13.24 -12.52 -43.44
C ALA A 143 -13.58 -11.23 -44.21
N SER A 144 -12.95 -10.99 -45.36
CA SER A 144 -13.20 -9.84 -46.24
C SER A 144 -14.61 -9.80 -46.86
N ALA A 145 -15.35 -10.91 -46.85
CA ALA A 145 -16.74 -10.95 -47.31
C ALA A 145 -17.72 -10.28 -46.33
N PHE A 146 -17.27 -10.01 -45.09
CA PHE A 146 -18.10 -9.45 -44.02
C PHE A 146 -17.75 -7.98 -43.78
N HIS A 147 -18.76 -7.14 -43.86
CA HIS A 147 -18.68 -5.74 -43.46
C HIS A 147 -19.53 -5.54 -42.20
N ILE A 148 -18.87 -5.44 -41.05
CA ILE A 148 -19.54 -5.36 -39.74
C ILE A 148 -19.33 -3.97 -39.15
N GLU A 149 -20.39 -3.17 -39.14
CA GLU A 149 -20.41 -1.90 -38.42
C GLU A 149 -20.73 -2.17 -36.94
N GLY A 150 -19.98 -1.57 -36.01
CA GLY A 150 -20.19 -1.75 -34.56
C GLY A 150 -19.56 -3.00 -33.94
N GLY A 151 -18.87 -3.84 -34.72
CA GLY A 151 -18.18 -5.04 -34.24
C GLY A 151 -17.06 -5.53 -35.17
N TYR A 152 -16.60 -6.75 -34.93
CA TYR A 152 -15.53 -7.43 -35.66
C TYR A 152 -15.93 -8.89 -35.97
N TYR A 153 -15.48 -9.39 -37.12
CA TYR A 153 -15.72 -10.77 -37.54
C TYR A 153 -14.87 -11.75 -36.71
N ILE A 154 -15.46 -12.88 -36.28
CA ILE A 154 -14.71 -14.00 -35.69
C ILE A 154 -14.74 -15.20 -36.64
N SER A 155 -15.93 -15.70 -36.95
CA SER A 155 -16.12 -16.90 -37.75
C SER A 155 -17.49 -16.92 -38.41
N ALA A 156 -17.63 -17.67 -39.49
CA ALA A 156 -18.92 -18.00 -40.09
C ALA A 156 -18.93 -19.47 -40.49
N LYS A 157 -20.05 -20.13 -40.26
CA LYS A 157 -20.27 -21.53 -40.61
C LYS A 157 -21.64 -21.68 -41.23
N ARG A 158 -21.70 -22.36 -42.37
CA ARG A 158 -22.98 -22.73 -43.00
C ARG A 158 -23.59 -23.92 -42.26
N GLU A 159 -24.87 -23.82 -41.92
CA GLU A 159 -25.66 -24.89 -41.31
C GLU A 159 -26.96 -25.06 -42.10
N GLY A 160 -27.02 -26.10 -42.94
CA GLY A 160 -28.12 -26.26 -43.88
C GLY A 160 -28.15 -25.12 -44.91
N ASP A 161 -29.27 -24.39 -44.95
CA ASP A 161 -29.43 -23.20 -45.81
C ASP A 161 -29.07 -21.90 -45.09
N ASP A 162 -28.84 -21.94 -43.78
CA ASP A 162 -28.50 -20.79 -42.96
C ASP A 162 -26.98 -20.57 -42.87
N LEU A 163 -26.60 -19.35 -42.51
CA LEU A 163 -25.25 -19.00 -42.12
C LEU A 163 -25.24 -18.53 -40.66
N VAL A 164 -24.49 -19.26 -39.83
CA VAL A 164 -24.22 -18.88 -38.44
C VAL A 164 -22.96 -18.04 -38.41
N LEU A 165 -23.11 -16.75 -38.12
CA LEU A 165 -22.05 -15.76 -38.06
C LEU A 165 -21.74 -15.41 -36.59
N THR A 166 -20.50 -15.60 -36.18
CA THR A 166 -20.01 -15.17 -34.86
C THR A 166 -19.22 -13.87 -34.99
N VAL A 167 -19.60 -12.89 -34.18
CA VAL A 167 -19.02 -11.54 -34.16
C VAL A 167 -18.65 -11.13 -32.74
N LYS A 168 -17.72 -10.19 -32.63
CA LYS A 168 -17.39 -9.50 -31.37
C LYS A 168 -17.83 -8.06 -31.45
N LEU A 169 -18.55 -7.57 -30.45
CA LEU A 169 -18.94 -6.18 -30.38
C LEU A 169 -17.72 -5.30 -30.06
N ARG A 170 -17.77 -4.03 -30.48
CA ARG A 170 -16.81 -3.04 -29.98
C ARG A 170 -16.96 -2.88 -28.47
N GLY A 171 -15.84 -2.65 -27.78
CA GLY A 171 -15.78 -2.55 -26.32
C GLY A 171 -16.85 -1.63 -25.72
N VAL A 172 -17.48 -2.10 -24.65
CA VAL A 172 -18.54 -1.41 -23.91
C VAL A 172 -18.04 -0.05 -23.41
N ARG A 173 -18.86 0.98 -23.59
CA ARG A 173 -18.50 2.35 -23.20
C ARG A 173 -18.89 2.63 -21.76
N GLY A 174 -18.18 3.53 -21.09
CA GLY A 174 -18.53 3.92 -19.73
C GLY A 174 -17.69 5.05 -19.17
N SER A 175 -18.00 5.42 -17.93
CA SER A 175 -17.14 6.28 -17.11
C SER A 175 -16.63 5.44 -15.96
N TYR A 176 -15.37 5.62 -15.58
CA TYR A 176 -14.88 5.03 -14.34
C TYR A 176 -15.53 5.70 -13.14
N ASP A 177 -15.66 4.96 -12.06
CA ASP A 177 -16.07 5.49 -10.79
C ASP A 177 -14.94 6.32 -10.18
N ALA A 178 -15.31 7.37 -9.46
CA ALA A 178 -14.36 8.10 -8.63
C ALA A 178 -13.95 7.23 -7.42
N PRO A 179 -12.74 7.41 -6.86
CA PRO A 179 -12.40 6.78 -5.60
C PRO A 179 -13.48 7.03 -4.55
N THR A 180 -13.85 6.01 -3.77
CA THR A 180 -14.90 6.14 -2.75
C THR A 180 -14.43 6.94 -1.54
N SER A 181 -13.13 6.97 -1.28
CA SER A 181 -12.50 7.85 -0.31
C SER A 181 -11.06 8.19 -0.73
N VAL A 182 -10.54 9.31 -0.24
CA VAL A 182 -9.14 9.74 -0.38
C VAL A 182 -8.72 10.27 0.98
N ASP A 183 -7.73 9.64 1.60
CA ASP A 183 -7.42 9.88 3.01
C ASP A 183 -5.91 9.96 3.24
N TRP A 184 -5.53 10.71 4.27
CA TRP A 184 -4.16 10.73 4.78
C TRP A 184 -3.95 9.60 5.77
N ASN A 185 -2.77 9.00 5.76
CA ASN A 185 -2.39 7.98 6.73
C ASN A 185 -2.05 8.61 8.08
N GLU A 186 -2.71 8.17 9.15
CA GLU A 186 -2.52 8.72 10.50
C GLU A 186 -1.14 8.39 11.11
N LYS A 187 -0.49 7.31 10.65
CA LYS A 187 0.78 6.82 11.22
C LYS A 187 2.00 7.24 10.40
N THR A 188 1.81 7.57 9.12
CA THR A 188 2.88 7.92 8.20
C THR A 188 2.59 9.28 7.58
N LEU A 189 3.24 10.33 8.10
CA LEU A 189 3.03 11.70 7.65
C LEU A 189 3.26 11.84 6.14
N GLY A 190 2.31 12.47 5.45
CA GLY A 190 2.35 12.69 4.00
C GLY A 190 2.10 11.45 3.14
N MET A 191 1.90 10.27 3.72
CA MET A 191 1.36 9.11 2.99
C MET A 191 -0.15 9.28 2.81
N ALA A 192 -0.62 9.15 1.58
CA ALA A 192 -2.03 9.14 1.26
C ALA A 192 -2.44 7.78 0.69
N PHE A 193 -3.71 7.42 0.87
CA PHE A 193 -4.32 6.25 0.26
C PHE A 193 -5.74 6.57 -0.18
N TRP A 194 -6.27 5.76 -1.08
CA TRP A 194 -7.65 5.90 -1.55
C TRP A 194 -8.28 4.54 -1.81
N ASN A 195 -9.59 4.49 -1.67
CA ASN A 195 -10.36 3.29 -1.94
C ASN A 195 -10.89 3.34 -3.39
N PRO A 196 -10.54 2.36 -4.23
CA PRO A 196 -11.04 2.27 -5.60
C PRO A 196 -12.57 2.38 -5.71
N GLY A 197 -13.04 2.88 -6.84
CA GLY A 197 -14.45 2.81 -7.20
C GLY A 197 -14.89 1.38 -7.56
N LYS A 198 -16.19 1.15 -7.77
CA LYS A 198 -16.68 -0.19 -8.15
C LYS A 198 -16.22 -0.56 -9.56
N VAL A 199 -16.25 0.41 -10.47
CA VAL A 199 -15.71 0.33 -11.84
C VAL A 199 -14.42 1.15 -11.90
N ASP A 200 -13.28 0.49 -11.74
CA ASP A 200 -11.96 1.13 -11.62
C ASP A 200 -10.96 0.59 -12.65
N SER A 201 -9.97 1.40 -13.04
CA SER A 201 -8.92 1.05 -14.00
C SER A 201 -7.58 0.65 -13.35
N GLY A 202 -7.44 0.82 -12.03
CA GLY A 202 -6.21 0.75 -11.26
C GLY A 202 -5.22 1.91 -11.52
N ASN A 203 -5.61 2.90 -12.32
CA ASN A 203 -4.78 4.03 -12.72
C ASN A 203 -5.42 5.34 -12.29
N TYR A 204 -4.60 6.25 -11.76
CA TYR A 204 -5.08 7.48 -11.15
C TYR A 204 -4.25 8.70 -11.57
N SER A 205 -4.89 9.87 -11.58
CA SER A 205 -4.23 11.16 -11.61
C SER A 205 -4.29 11.78 -10.22
N LEU A 206 -3.14 12.21 -9.72
CA LEU A 206 -2.96 12.70 -8.35
C LEU A 206 -2.54 14.16 -8.37
N GLN A 207 -3.18 15.00 -7.57
CA GLN A 207 -2.86 16.43 -7.47
C GLN A 207 -2.71 16.85 -6.01
N LEU A 208 -1.52 17.33 -5.65
CA LEU A 208 -1.22 17.83 -4.31
C LEU A 208 -1.38 19.35 -4.29
N PHE A 209 -2.13 19.84 -3.31
CA PHE A 209 -2.36 21.25 -3.05
C PHE A 209 -1.74 21.66 -1.71
N ARG A 210 -1.26 22.91 -1.62
CA ARG A 210 -0.89 23.58 -0.38
C ARG A 210 -1.56 24.94 -0.32
N ASN A 211 -2.31 25.22 0.74
CA ASN A 211 -3.06 26.45 0.95
C ASN A 211 -3.91 26.82 -0.29
N GLY A 212 -4.61 25.82 -0.87
CA GLY A 212 -5.45 25.98 -2.05
C GLY A 212 -4.72 26.02 -3.40
N ASN A 213 -3.39 26.12 -3.43
CA ASN A 213 -2.62 26.16 -4.68
C ASN A 213 -2.08 24.77 -5.03
N ARG A 214 -2.23 24.33 -6.29
CA ARG A 214 -1.64 23.08 -6.77
C ARG A 214 -0.13 23.20 -6.83
N ILE A 215 0.59 22.31 -6.14
CA ILE A 215 2.05 22.33 -6.03
C ILE A 215 2.73 21.12 -6.70
N HIS A 216 1.99 20.03 -6.92
CA HIS A 216 2.51 18.85 -7.59
C HIS A 216 1.37 18.09 -8.28
N GLU A 217 1.69 17.43 -9.38
CA GLU A 217 0.76 16.61 -10.14
C GLU A 217 1.49 15.37 -10.67
N ILE A 218 0.84 14.23 -10.49
CA ILE A 218 1.23 12.96 -11.11
C ILE A 218 0.10 12.62 -12.07
N GLU A 219 0.35 12.79 -13.37
CA GLU A 219 -0.68 12.63 -14.40
C GLU A 219 -1.21 11.19 -14.45
N ARG A 220 -0.34 10.21 -14.17
CA ARG A 220 -0.66 8.78 -14.17
C ARG A 220 0.13 8.04 -13.10
N TYR A 221 -0.59 7.33 -12.26
CA TYR A 221 -0.05 6.46 -11.22
C TYR A 221 -0.84 5.16 -11.14
N ALA A 222 -0.15 4.03 -11.08
CA ALA A 222 -0.77 2.72 -10.86
C ALA A 222 -0.56 2.29 -9.41
N GLY A 223 -1.65 2.04 -8.69
CA GLY A 223 -1.66 1.76 -7.25
C GLY A 223 -2.67 2.64 -6.51
N ASN A 224 -2.91 2.37 -5.24
CA ASN A 224 -3.94 3.04 -4.43
C ASN A 224 -3.41 3.79 -3.19
N GLN A 225 -2.10 3.99 -3.12
CA GLN A 225 -1.44 4.76 -2.08
C GLN A 225 -0.17 5.43 -2.62
N TYR A 226 0.19 6.59 -2.09
CA TYR A 226 1.39 7.32 -2.52
C TYR A 226 1.95 8.22 -1.40
N ASN A 227 3.29 8.27 -1.31
CA ASN A 227 3.97 9.13 -0.34
C ASN A 227 4.23 10.53 -0.92
N PHE A 228 3.45 11.51 -0.49
CA PHE A 228 3.60 12.91 -0.87
C PHE A 228 4.53 13.71 0.03
N TYR A 229 5.02 13.13 1.14
CA TYR A 229 5.88 13.84 2.08
C TYR A 229 7.08 14.54 1.42
N PRO A 230 7.82 13.94 0.46
CA PRO A 230 8.92 14.62 -0.26
C PRO A 230 8.56 15.96 -0.93
N TYR A 231 7.28 16.23 -1.19
CA TYR A 231 6.82 17.47 -1.81
C TYR A 231 6.37 18.52 -0.76
N MET A 232 6.26 18.14 0.52
CA MET A 232 5.77 18.97 1.63
C MET A 232 6.88 19.81 2.28
N THR A 233 7.58 20.61 1.48
CA THR A 233 8.80 21.36 1.90
C THR A 233 8.56 22.67 2.65
N ARG A 234 7.29 23.03 2.89
CA ARG A 234 6.93 24.25 3.62
C ARG A 234 5.72 23.99 4.49
N ALA A 235 5.60 24.69 5.61
CA ALA A 235 4.41 24.59 6.46
C ALA A 235 3.14 25.02 5.70
N GLY A 236 2.00 24.47 6.12
CA GLY A 236 0.68 24.83 5.58
C GLY A 236 -0.31 23.67 5.57
N ARG A 237 -1.49 23.95 5.00
CA ARG A 237 -2.57 22.98 4.85
C ARG A 237 -2.47 22.29 3.50
N TYR A 238 -2.27 20.98 3.52
CA TYR A 238 -2.12 20.13 2.36
C TYR A 238 -3.41 19.37 2.08
N MET A 239 -3.77 19.25 0.80
CA MET A 239 -4.93 18.51 0.35
C MET A 239 -4.57 17.72 -0.90
N LEU A 240 -5.05 16.48 -0.98
CA LEU A 240 -4.88 15.63 -2.14
C LEU A 240 -6.19 15.57 -2.93
N LYS A 241 -6.09 15.62 -4.26
CA LYS A 241 -7.17 15.24 -5.17
C LYS A 241 -6.76 14.05 -6.00
N VAL A 242 -7.64 13.06 -6.09
CA VAL A 242 -7.43 11.81 -6.86
C VAL A 242 -8.62 11.59 -7.77
N LYS A 243 -8.37 11.21 -9.02
CA LYS A 243 -9.39 10.66 -9.92
C LYS A 243 -8.87 9.43 -10.62
N THR A 244 -9.79 8.53 -10.96
CA THR A 244 -9.54 7.35 -11.79
C THR A 244 -9.42 7.79 -13.24
N ILE A 245 -8.38 7.30 -13.92
CA ILE A 245 -8.11 7.61 -15.33
C ILE A 245 -8.11 6.35 -16.17
N PHE A 246 -8.33 6.48 -17.48
CA PHE A 246 -8.22 5.35 -18.42
C PHE A 246 -6.87 4.62 -18.31
N LYS A 247 -6.89 3.29 -18.53
CA LYS A 247 -5.71 2.43 -18.40
C LYS A 247 -4.62 2.81 -19.39
N ASP A 248 -5.01 3.12 -20.63
CA ASP A 248 -4.13 3.58 -21.68
C ASP A 248 -4.84 4.50 -22.71
N GLU A 249 -4.09 5.06 -23.64
CA GLU A 249 -4.61 5.96 -24.67
C GLU A 249 -5.65 5.32 -25.61
N ALA A 250 -5.64 3.98 -25.76
CA ALA A 250 -6.63 3.30 -26.59
C ALA A 250 -8.02 3.32 -25.93
N ASP A 251 -8.06 3.23 -24.61
CA ASP A 251 -9.30 3.27 -23.82
C ASP A 251 -10.01 4.63 -23.87
N LYS A 252 -9.34 5.74 -24.22
CA LYS A 252 -9.98 7.06 -24.35
C LYS A 252 -11.21 7.09 -25.28
N LYS A 253 -11.27 6.17 -26.24
CA LYS A 253 -12.38 6.07 -27.22
C LYS A 253 -13.64 5.43 -26.62
N ILE A 254 -13.49 4.68 -25.53
CA ILE A 254 -14.55 3.87 -24.92
C ILE A 254 -14.81 4.23 -23.45
N ALA A 255 -13.83 4.76 -22.74
CA ALA A 255 -13.90 5.07 -21.32
C ALA A 255 -13.66 6.55 -21.04
N ARG A 256 -14.38 7.10 -20.07
CA ARG A 256 -14.16 8.45 -19.52
C ARG A 256 -13.56 8.35 -18.12
N ASN A 257 -12.67 9.29 -17.81
CA ASN A 257 -12.13 9.46 -16.46
C ASN A 257 -13.25 9.80 -15.48
N SER A 258 -13.03 9.52 -14.20
CA SER A 258 -13.94 9.94 -13.15
C SER A 258 -13.71 11.39 -12.73
N GLU A 259 -14.63 11.91 -11.92
CA GLU A 259 -14.46 13.18 -11.20
C GLU A 259 -13.38 13.07 -10.11
N PHE A 260 -12.84 14.20 -9.68
CA PHE A 260 -11.90 14.23 -8.56
C PHE A 260 -12.62 14.05 -7.22
N VAL A 261 -12.09 13.16 -6.38
CA VAL A 261 -12.36 13.12 -4.95
C VAL A 261 -11.20 13.78 -4.21
N GLN A 262 -11.52 14.53 -3.17
CA GLN A 262 -10.54 15.26 -2.37
C GLN A 262 -10.42 14.66 -0.97
N SER A 263 -9.22 14.75 -0.40
CA SER A 263 -8.98 14.41 1.00
C SER A 263 -9.43 15.51 1.96
N SER A 264 -9.43 15.18 3.25
CA SER A 264 -9.33 16.19 4.31
C SER A 264 -8.00 16.97 4.21
N GLU A 265 -7.91 18.09 4.92
CA GLU A 265 -6.67 18.86 5.02
C GLU A 265 -5.70 18.22 6.03
N LEU A 266 -4.44 18.07 5.62
CA LEU A 266 -3.32 17.71 6.48
C LEU A 266 -2.51 18.97 6.82
N GLN A 267 -2.47 19.34 8.09
CA GLN A 267 -1.63 20.43 8.57
C GLN A 267 -0.17 19.95 8.73
N ILE A 268 0.77 20.66 8.13
CA ILE A 268 2.21 20.46 8.34
C ILE A 268 2.77 21.75 8.95
N ASP A 269 3.39 21.64 10.12
CA ASP A 269 4.03 22.77 10.80
C ASP A 269 5.50 22.91 10.38
N GLU A 270 6.13 24.05 10.68
CA GLU A 270 7.50 24.36 10.23
C GLU A 270 8.54 23.32 10.67
N ARG A 271 8.33 22.67 11.81
CA ARG A 271 9.23 21.63 12.34
C ARG A 271 9.07 20.27 11.64
N ASP A 272 7.97 20.06 10.92
CA ASP A 272 7.58 18.78 10.33
C ASP A 272 7.60 18.84 8.79
N VAL A 273 8.24 19.86 8.21
CA VAL A 273 8.41 19.98 6.75
C VAL A 273 9.44 18.98 6.23
N SER A 274 9.19 18.48 5.02
CA SER A 274 10.16 17.64 4.31
C SER A 274 11.37 18.45 3.86
N ASP A 275 12.52 17.78 3.79
CA ASP A 275 13.76 18.31 3.18
C ASP A 275 13.75 18.29 1.65
N GLY A 276 12.68 17.77 1.04
CA GLY A 276 12.49 17.74 -0.41
C GLY A 276 13.08 16.54 -1.13
N LYS A 277 13.75 15.61 -0.42
CA LYS A 277 14.43 14.46 -1.04
C LYS A 277 13.49 13.27 -1.26
N GLY A 278 13.77 12.48 -2.29
CA GLY A 278 13.02 11.26 -2.60
C GLY A 278 11.83 11.48 -3.53
N ARG A 279 11.91 12.52 -4.36
CA ARG A 279 10.90 12.81 -5.40
C ARG A 279 11.13 11.95 -6.62
N ILE A 280 10.06 11.71 -7.38
CA ILE A 280 10.17 11.02 -8.66
C ILE A 280 10.94 11.92 -9.63
N GLY A 281 11.99 11.38 -10.25
CA GLY A 281 12.82 12.09 -11.23
C GLY A 281 14.06 12.78 -10.65
N ASP A 282 14.28 12.71 -9.33
CA ASP A 282 15.57 13.09 -8.74
C ASP A 282 16.67 12.24 -9.40
N ARG A 283 17.73 12.89 -9.90
CA ARG A 283 18.89 12.22 -10.50
C ARG A 283 19.59 11.38 -9.42
N VAL A 284 19.20 10.11 -9.32
CA VAL A 284 19.99 9.10 -8.65
C VAL A 284 21.16 8.79 -9.58
N THR A 285 22.37 9.26 -9.22
CA THR A 285 23.59 8.85 -9.92
C THR A 285 23.69 7.33 -9.92
N PHE A 286 23.81 6.76 -11.11
CA PHE A 286 23.76 5.33 -11.41
C PHE A 286 24.86 4.57 -10.65
N GLY A 287 24.49 3.54 -9.86
CA GLY A 287 25.49 2.71 -9.18
C GLY A 287 25.06 1.71 -8.10
N THR A 288 23.81 1.67 -7.61
CA THR A 288 23.40 0.61 -6.64
C THR A 288 21.89 0.39 -6.56
N GLU A 289 21.45 -0.86 -6.77
CA GLU A 289 20.10 -1.41 -6.53
C GLU A 289 19.72 -1.46 -5.03
N LYS A 290 19.95 -0.40 -4.26
CA LYS A 290 19.78 -0.46 -2.79
C LYS A 290 18.50 0.22 -2.33
N LYS A 291 17.70 -0.51 -1.55
CA LYS A 291 16.44 -0.08 -0.93
C LYS A 291 16.63 1.23 -0.13
N ILE A 292 15.79 2.23 -0.39
CA ILE A 292 15.72 3.48 0.39
C ILE A 292 14.90 3.22 1.66
N GLY A 293 15.28 3.85 2.76
CA GLY A 293 14.69 3.66 4.08
C GLY A 293 15.36 2.52 4.86
N TRP A 294 14.59 1.85 5.71
CA TRP A 294 15.08 0.74 6.55
C TRP A 294 15.54 -0.45 5.69
N ASP A 295 16.77 -0.88 5.93
CA ASP A 295 17.47 -1.95 5.22
C ASP A 295 18.37 -2.75 6.19
N LYS A 296 18.84 -3.92 5.78
CA LYS A 296 19.81 -4.72 6.55
C LYS A 296 21.11 -4.85 5.79
N LEU A 297 22.22 -4.46 6.41
CA LEU A 297 23.57 -4.64 5.88
C LEU A 297 24.36 -5.52 6.85
N ASN A 298 24.73 -6.73 6.42
CA ASN A 298 25.40 -7.72 7.26
C ASN A 298 24.65 -7.98 8.58
N GLU A 299 23.34 -8.25 8.47
CA GLU A 299 22.39 -8.50 9.58
C GLU A 299 22.11 -7.30 10.50
N LYS A 300 22.85 -6.19 10.35
CA LYS A 300 22.66 -4.95 11.10
C LYS A 300 21.62 -4.05 10.43
N ASP A 301 20.75 -3.45 11.24
CA ASP A 301 19.77 -2.49 10.74
C ASP A 301 20.44 -1.17 10.38
N VAL A 302 20.12 -0.65 9.19
CA VAL A 302 20.63 0.61 8.66
C VAL A 302 19.47 1.41 8.05
N TYR A 303 19.64 2.72 7.93
CA TYR A 303 18.69 3.56 7.21
C TYR A 303 19.36 4.21 6.01
N ARG A 304 18.87 3.92 4.80
CA ARG A 304 19.42 4.49 3.56
C ARG A 304 18.65 5.74 3.18
N LYS A 305 19.37 6.86 3.11
CA LYS A 305 18.82 8.13 2.64
C LYS A 305 18.52 8.06 1.12
N PRO A 306 17.68 8.96 0.59
CA PRO A 306 17.35 8.99 -0.84
C PRO A 306 18.56 9.21 -1.76
N ASP A 307 19.62 9.83 -1.26
CA ASP A 307 20.91 10.02 -1.98
C ASP A 307 21.76 8.73 -2.07
N GLY A 308 21.26 7.61 -1.54
CA GLY A 308 21.91 6.30 -1.52
C GLY A 308 22.89 6.09 -0.37
N SER A 309 23.29 7.16 0.33
CA SER A 309 24.17 7.08 1.49
C SER A 309 23.42 6.63 2.75
N LEU A 310 24.15 6.07 3.71
CA LEU A 310 23.57 5.66 4.98
C LEU A 310 23.38 6.88 5.90
N LEU A 311 22.30 6.86 6.68
CA LEU A 311 22.12 7.79 7.79
C LEU A 311 23.17 7.49 8.85
N THR A 312 23.80 8.53 9.38
CA THR A 312 24.77 8.46 10.47
C THR A 312 24.43 9.52 11.50
N GLY A 313 24.75 9.29 12.77
CA GLY A 313 24.35 10.15 13.87
C GLY A 313 22.86 10.08 14.17
N TRP A 314 22.31 11.18 14.69
CA TRP A 314 20.90 11.30 15.05
C TRP A 314 19.99 11.35 13.83
N GLY A 315 18.89 10.59 13.86
CA GLY A 315 17.86 10.61 12.84
C GLY A 315 16.46 10.46 13.41
N ARG A 316 15.54 11.35 13.02
CA ARG A 316 14.12 11.25 13.38
C ARG A 316 13.36 10.59 12.23
N ILE A 317 12.82 9.41 12.47
CA ILE A 317 12.15 8.58 11.46
C ILE A 317 10.78 8.17 12.01
N ASN A 318 9.70 8.47 11.29
CA ASN A 318 8.32 8.16 11.70
C ASN A 318 7.99 8.63 13.14
N GLY A 319 8.48 9.81 13.53
CA GLY A 319 8.23 10.39 14.86
C GLY A 319 9.13 9.89 15.98
N TYR A 320 9.98 8.88 15.75
CA TYR A 320 10.92 8.36 16.74
C TYR A 320 12.35 8.80 16.44
N TRP A 321 13.13 9.04 17.49
CA TRP A 321 14.55 9.30 17.39
C TRP A 321 15.34 8.00 17.37
N TYR A 322 16.36 7.94 16.51
CA TYR A 322 17.30 6.84 16.36
C TYR A 322 18.72 7.41 16.34
N TYR A 323 19.70 6.56 16.63
CA TYR A 323 21.10 6.90 16.47
C TYR A 323 21.82 5.84 15.64
N PHE A 324 22.63 6.31 14.70
CA PHE A 324 23.38 5.47 13.78
C PHE A 324 24.88 5.73 13.96
N LEU A 325 25.66 4.66 14.04
CA LEU A 325 27.12 4.73 14.08
C LEU A 325 27.68 5.31 12.77
N PRO A 326 28.97 5.72 12.72
CA PRO A 326 29.58 6.24 11.49
C PRO A 326 29.53 5.27 10.30
N ASP A 327 29.43 3.95 10.54
CA ASP A 327 29.26 2.92 9.50
C ASP A 327 27.80 2.75 9.03
N GLY A 328 26.86 3.53 9.60
CA GLY A 328 25.43 3.49 9.29
C GLY A 328 24.63 2.46 10.10
N THR A 329 25.26 1.73 11.01
CA THR A 329 24.59 0.76 11.89
C THR A 329 23.71 1.48 12.92
N MET A 330 22.43 1.12 12.99
CA MET A 330 21.53 1.56 14.06
C MET A 330 21.95 0.94 15.39
N VAL A 331 21.98 1.76 16.44
CA VAL A 331 22.31 1.31 17.81
C VAL A 331 21.07 0.87 18.59
N THR A 332 21.29 0.02 19.57
CA THR A 332 20.34 -0.34 20.63
C THR A 332 21.05 -0.27 22.00
N GLY A 333 20.27 -0.27 23.08
CA GLY A 333 20.77 -0.19 24.46
C GLY A 333 21.37 1.17 24.82
N TRP A 334 22.21 1.17 25.86
CA TRP A 334 22.89 2.37 26.36
C TRP A 334 23.93 2.88 25.37
N GLN A 335 23.88 4.19 25.07
CA GLN A 335 24.84 4.86 24.21
C GLN A 335 25.22 6.22 24.78
N LYS A 336 26.53 6.50 24.79
CA LYS A 336 27.06 7.79 25.20
C LYS A 336 27.34 8.65 23.96
N VAL A 337 26.56 9.71 23.78
CA VAL A 337 26.66 10.61 22.62
C VAL A 337 26.87 12.04 23.13
N ASN A 338 27.94 12.70 22.66
CA ASN A 338 28.31 14.07 23.10
C ASN A 338 28.34 14.23 24.64
N ASN A 339 28.95 13.25 25.31
CA ASN A 339 29.06 13.16 26.77
C ASN A 339 27.74 12.97 27.55
N LYS A 340 26.62 12.72 26.85
CA LYS A 340 25.31 12.44 27.45
C LYS A 340 24.92 10.99 27.22
N TRP A 341 24.24 10.37 28.19
CA TRP A 341 23.77 9.00 28.07
C TRP A 341 22.34 8.96 27.55
N TYR A 342 22.09 8.03 26.64
CA TYR A 342 20.77 7.75 26.06
C TYR A 342 20.55 6.24 26.08
N PHE A 343 19.28 5.85 26.11
CA PHE A 343 18.90 4.45 25.98
C PHE A 343 18.06 4.25 24.71
N PHE A 344 18.42 3.26 23.90
CA PHE A 344 17.69 2.88 22.70
C PHE A 344 17.02 1.53 22.90
N ASN A 345 15.71 1.45 22.64
CA ASN A 345 14.94 0.22 22.73
C ASN A 345 15.44 -0.83 21.74
N LEU A 346 14.96 -2.07 21.86
CA LEU A 346 15.35 -3.17 20.95
C LEU A 346 15.00 -2.90 19.47
N ASN A 347 13.98 -2.08 19.22
CA ASN A 347 13.60 -1.64 17.88
C ASN A 347 14.39 -0.39 17.42
N GLY A 348 15.36 0.06 18.20
CA GLY A 348 16.24 1.21 17.94
C GLY A 348 15.67 2.57 18.30
N SER A 349 14.41 2.69 18.71
CA SER A 349 13.86 3.99 19.10
C SER A 349 14.46 4.46 20.43
N MET A 350 14.81 5.74 20.53
CA MET A 350 15.27 6.37 21.76
C MET A 350 14.15 6.32 22.81
N ALA A 351 14.48 5.82 24.00
CA ALA A 351 13.57 5.78 25.12
C ALA A 351 13.47 7.15 25.81
N VAL A 352 12.32 7.39 26.43
CA VAL A 352 12.01 8.55 27.28
C VAL A 352 11.20 8.07 28.48
N GLY A 353 11.24 8.83 29.57
CA GLY A 353 10.67 8.48 30.86
C GLY A 353 11.47 7.41 31.61
N TRP A 354 10.78 6.67 32.47
CA TRP A 354 11.36 5.61 33.27
C TRP A 354 11.73 4.38 32.43
N VAL A 355 12.97 3.91 32.56
CA VAL A 355 13.47 2.66 31.97
C VAL A 355 14.05 1.78 33.07
N LYS A 356 13.64 0.50 33.09
CA LYS A 356 14.23 -0.52 33.96
C LYS A 356 15.20 -1.37 33.15
N ASP A 357 16.48 -1.30 33.49
CA ASP A 357 17.54 -2.09 32.85
C ASP A 357 18.38 -2.81 33.91
N ASN A 358 18.56 -4.12 33.74
CA ASN A 358 19.26 -5.00 34.70
C ASN A 358 18.83 -4.79 36.17
N GLY A 359 17.52 -4.62 36.40
CA GLY A 359 16.95 -4.44 37.74
C GLY A 359 17.05 -3.03 38.33
N ASN A 360 17.70 -2.09 37.64
CA ASN A 360 17.84 -0.70 38.08
C ASN A 360 16.94 0.21 37.24
N TRP A 361 16.36 1.22 37.89
CA TRP A 361 15.57 2.26 37.23
C TRP A 361 16.45 3.44 36.83
N TYR A 362 16.19 3.98 35.65
CA TYR A 362 16.81 5.18 35.11
C TYR A 362 15.71 6.08 34.56
N TYR A 363 15.97 7.38 34.45
CA TYR A 363 15.04 8.33 33.87
C TYR A 363 15.66 9.04 32.67
N LEU A 364 15.04 8.90 31.50
CA LEU A 364 15.45 9.51 30.25
C LEU A 364 14.52 10.70 29.98
N VAL A 365 15.04 11.93 29.95
CA VAL A 365 14.24 13.16 29.97
C VAL A 365 13.23 13.20 28.80
N PRO A 366 11.91 13.19 29.06
CA PRO A 366 10.91 13.37 28.01
C PRO A 366 11.04 14.72 27.30
N GLU A 367 10.60 14.81 26.04
CA GLU A 367 10.58 16.08 25.29
C GLU A 367 9.81 17.19 26.04
N THR A 368 8.73 16.83 26.74
CA THR A 368 7.90 17.74 27.55
C THR A 368 8.58 18.26 28.82
N GLU A 369 9.67 17.63 29.24
CA GLU A 369 10.43 17.97 30.44
C GLU A 369 11.82 18.53 30.08
N THR A 370 12.01 18.93 28.82
CA THR A 370 13.22 19.61 28.39
C THR A 370 13.31 20.99 29.03
N GLY A 371 14.43 21.25 29.70
CA GLY A 371 14.66 22.42 30.56
C GLY A 371 15.94 22.23 31.37
N ASP A 372 16.45 23.30 32.00
CA ASP A 372 17.59 23.25 32.95
C ASP A 372 18.89 22.60 32.42
N GLY A 373 19.14 22.70 31.11
CA GLY A 373 20.36 22.18 30.46
C GLY A 373 20.29 20.71 30.03
N CYS A 374 19.17 20.02 30.33
CA CYS A 374 18.89 18.67 29.85
C CYS A 374 18.26 18.71 28.45
N VAL A 375 18.55 17.69 27.63
CA VAL A 375 17.94 17.50 26.31
C VAL A 375 17.08 16.23 26.27
N ALA A 376 16.15 16.16 25.33
CA ALA A 376 15.26 15.00 25.22
C ALA A 376 16.04 13.68 25.06
N GLY A 377 15.64 12.67 25.83
CA GLY A 377 16.25 11.35 25.89
C GLY A 377 17.54 11.27 26.72
N GLU A 378 18.08 12.39 27.21
CA GLU A 378 19.23 12.38 28.10
C GLU A 378 18.86 11.70 29.42
N MET A 379 19.70 10.78 29.88
CA MET A 379 19.60 10.21 31.21
C MET A 379 19.85 11.30 32.27
N LEU A 380 18.96 11.43 33.25
CA LEU A 380 19.15 12.39 34.33
C LEU A 380 20.49 12.16 35.04
N PRO A 381 21.24 13.24 35.32
CA PRO A 381 22.47 13.15 36.10
C PRO A 381 22.16 12.80 37.56
N GLY A 382 23.18 12.40 38.31
CA GLY A 382 23.04 12.17 39.75
C GLY A 382 22.56 13.40 40.52
N GLY A 383 21.82 13.16 41.60
CA GLY A 383 21.26 14.19 42.48
C GLY A 383 19.74 14.09 42.63
N TRP A 384 19.17 15.10 43.29
CA TRP A 384 17.73 15.23 43.51
C TRP A 384 17.00 15.74 42.28
N HIS A 385 15.89 15.10 41.94
CA HIS A 385 15.03 15.50 40.82
C HIS A 385 13.55 15.49 41.24
N ASN A 386 12.82 16.54 40.88
CA ASN A 386 11.37 16.57 41.04
C ASN A 386 10.71 16.13 39.73
N LEU A 387 10.14 14.93 39.74
CA LEU A 387 9.48 14.34 38.58
C LEU A 387 7.98 14.26 38.90
N GLN A 388 7.20 15.10 38.22
CA GLN A 388 5.73 15.15 38.34
C GLN A 388 5.25 15.36 39.80
N GLY A 389 5.93 16.23 40.55
CA GLY A 389 5.57 16.56 41.93
C GLY A 389 6.08 15.57 42.98
N ARG A 390 6.90 14.59 42.57
CA ARG A 390 7.54 13.63 43.48
C ARG A 390 9.05 13.79 43.40
N TYR A 391 9.71 13.67 44.55
CA TYR A 391 11.17 13.74 44.61
C TYR A 391 11.79 12.36 44.51
N PHE A 392 12.80 12.25 43.65
CA PHE A 392 13.63 11.07 43.46
C PHE A 392 15.09 11.49 43.62
N TYR A 393 15.95 10.53 43.98
CA TYR A 393 17.38 10.73 43.94
C TYR A 393 18.00 9.76 42.93
N MET A 394 18.81 10.27 42.03
CA MET A 394 19.59 9.47 41.09
C MET A 394 21.04 9.39 41.58
N ASP A 395 21.61 8.20 41.61
CA ASP A 395 23.02 7.99 41.89
C ASP A 395 23.90 8.60 40.76
N PRO A 396 25.21 8.81 40.99
CA PRO A 396 26.09 9.42 39.98
C PRO A 396 26.14 8.69 38.63
N ASP A 397 25.82 7.39 38.60
CA ASP A 397 25.73 6.57 37.39
C ASP A 397 24.32 6.56 36.76
N GLY A 398 23.39 7.35 37.31
CA GLY A 398 22.03 7.54 36.82
C GLY A 398 21.02 6.50 37.32
N LYS A 399 21.41 5.59 38.22
CA LYS A 399 20.47 4.64 38.83
C LYS A 399 19.59 5.36 39.85
N MET A 400 18.31 5.03 39.90
CA MET A 400 17.42 5.52 40.95
C MET A 400 17.78 4.90 42.29
N HIS A 401 18.09 5.75 43.27
CA HIS A 401 18.42 5.34 44.62
C HIS A 401 17.19 4.86 45.38
N LYS A 402 17.38 3.89 46.27
CA LYS A 402 16.34 3.38 47.16
C LYS A 402 16.89 3.18 48.56
N GLY A 403 16.03 3.32 49.56
CA GLY A 403 16.39 3.18 50.96
C GLY A 403 16.94 4.47 51.56
N TRP A 404 17.82 4.33 52.54
CA TRP A 404 18.41 5.45 53.27
C TRP A 404 19.48 6.16 52.46
N LEU A 405 19.32 7.47 52.28
CA LEU A 405 20.26 8.35 51.60
C LEU A 405 20.79 9.40 52.59
N PHE A 406 22.11 9.53 52.69
CA PHE A 406 22.74 10.64 53.39
C PHE A 406 23.25 11.66 52.39
N ASP A 407 22.66 12.85 52.41
CA ASP A 407 23.01 13.94 51.51
C ASP A 407 23.04 15.27 52.27
N GLN A 408 24.07 16.07 52.01
CA GLN A 408 24.27 17.40 52.62
C GLN A 408 24.10 17.44 54.16
N GLY A 409 24.55 16.39 54.85
CA GLY A 409 24.49 16.32 56.32
C GLY A 409 23.14 15.86 56.89
N ARG A 410 22.21 15.40 56.05
CA ARG A 410 20.88 14.96 56.46
C ARG A 410 20.56 13.59 55.90
N TRP A 411 19.75 12.82 56.62
CA TRP A 411 19.22 11.53 56.17
C TRP A 411 17.85 11.72 55.51
N TYR A 412 17.63 10.97 54.43
CA TYR A 412 16.37 10.89 53.70
C TYR A 412 16.03 9.42 53.49
N TYR A 413 14.76 9.12 53.24
CA TYR A 413 14.32 7.76 52.91
C TYR A 413 13.58 7.73 51.58
N LEU A 414 14.09 6.95 50.62
CA LEU A 414 13.52 6.72 49.31
C LEU A 414 12.83 5.36 49.33
N ASN A 415 11.55 5.30 48.94
CA ASN A 415 10.74 4.10 49.11
C ASN A 415 11.29 2.88 48.35
N GLU A 416 11.52 1.78 49.04
CA GLU A 416 12.07 0.53 48.46
C GLU A 416 10.99 -0.45 47.97
N LEU A 417 9.72 -0.19 48.29
CA LEU A 417 8.64 -1.10 47.94
C LEU A 417 8.40 -1.09 46.44
N ASP A 418 8.36 -2.27 45.83
CA ASP A 418 8.04 -2.48 44.42
C ASP A 418 6.55 -2.16 44.18
N ASN A 419 6.25 -0.88 44.03
CA ASN A 419 4.93 -0.32 43.78
C ASN A 419 5.04 1.01 43.03
N ALA A 420 3.91 1.66 42.78
CA ALA A 420 3.86 2.94 42.04
C ALA A 420 4.55 4.12 42.74
N LEU A 421 5.09 3.92 43.95
CA LEU A 421 5.85 4.88 44.74
C LEU A 421 7.31 4.44 44.91
N GLU A 422 7.79 3.40 44.23
CA GLU A 422 9.20 2.97 44.31
C GLU A 422 10.13 4.16 44.00
N GLY A 423 11.16 4.35 44.82
CA GLY A 423 12.14 5.45 44.71
C GLY A 423 11.65 6.83 45.13
N VAL A 424 10.36 7.00 45.42
CA VAL A 424 9.81 8.30 45.86
C VAL A 424 10.31 8.61 47.27
N MET A 425 10.78 9.85 47.49
CA MET A 425 11.14 10.36 48.80
C MET A 425 9.95 10.38 49.75
N PHE A 426 10.13 9.79 50.93
CA PHE A 426 9.11 9.70 51.95
C PHE A 426 9.14 10.89 52.92
N SER A 427 7.98 11.28 53.42
CA SER A 427 7.81 12.21 54.55
C SER A 427 6.82 11.62 55.55
N GLY A 428 7.05 11.82 56.84
CA GLY A 428 6.28 11.25 57.93
C GLY A 428 7.01 10.09 58.62
N PHE A 429 6.25 9.23 59.30
CA PHE A 429 6.80 8.10 60.02
C PHE A 429 7.28 6.99 59.09
N VAL A 430 8.52 6.53 59.28
CA VAL A 430 9.10 5.38 58.58
C VAL A 430 9.41 4.29 59.59
N VAL A 431 8.97 3.06 59.29
CA VAL A 431 9.28 1.87 60.10
C VAL A 431 10.14 0.91 59.31
N ARG A 432 11.36 0.65 59.78
CA ARG A 432 12.33 -0.27 59.17
C ARG A 432 13.12 -1.02 60.23
N ASN A 433 13.22 -2.33 60.06
CA ASN A 433 13.91 -3.23 61.00
C ASN A 433 13.47 -3.00 62.45
N GLU A 434 12.15 -2.94 62.66
CA GLU A 434 11.48 -2.70 63.98
C GLU A 434 11.75 -1.32 64.61
N LYS A 435 12.53 -0.46 63.94
CA LYS A 435 12.81 0.91 64.36
C LYS A 435 11.88 1.90 63.67
N THR A 436 11.56 2.98 64.37
CA THR A 436 10.68 4.06 63.87
C THR A 436 11.48 5.35 63.77
N TYR A 437 11.30 6.07 62.67
CA TYR A 437 11.95 7.34 62.36
C TYR A 437 10.89 8.33 61.88
N TYR A 438 11.22 9.62 61.88
CA TYR A 438 10.35 10.65 61.31
C TYR A 438 11.12 11.52 60.33
N LEU A 439 10.57 11.66 59.12
CA LEU A 439 11.08 12.50 58.06
C LEU A 439 10.16 13.72 57.97
N ASN A 440 10.69 14.93 58.04
CA ASN A 440 9.87 16.14 57.95
C ASN A 440 9.26 16.32 56.55
N ARG A 441 8.51 17.41 56.35
CA ARG A 441 7.85 17.70 55.06
C ARG A 441 8.82 17.82 53.87
N ASN A 442 10.08 18.13 54.12
CA ASN A 442 11.14 18.18 53.10
C ASN A 442 11.91 16.85 52.99
N GLY A 443 11.45 15.80 53.67
CA GLY A 443 12.03 14.45 53.67
C GLY A 443 13.26 14.28 54.55
N ALA A 444 13.73 15.31 55.24
CA ALA A 444 14.89 15.20 56.10
C ALA A 444 14.51 14.54 57.44
N MET A 445 15.31 13.58 57.88
CA MET A 445 15.12 12.88 59.14
C MET A 445 15.34 13.83 60.32
N GLU A 446 14.37 13.84 61.23
CA GLU A 446 14.43 14.64 62.45
C GLU A 446 15.12 13.88 63.59
N THR A 447 15.77 14.63 64.46
CA THR A 447 16.36 14.16 65.71
C THR A 447 15.97 15.09 66.87
N GLY A 448 16.12 14.62 68.10
CA GLY A 448 15.71 15.34 69.30
C GLY A 448 14.20 15.33 69.52
N TRP A 449 13.70 16.36 70.22
CA TRP A 449 12.28 16.56 70.49
C TRP A 449 11.54 17.13 69.28
N VAL A 450 10.49 16.45 68.83
CA VAL A 450 9.70 16.84 67.65
C VAL A 450 8.21 16.80 67.98
N SER A 451 7.48 17.86 67.61
CA SER A 451 6.02 17.91 67.73
C SER A 451 5.37 17.50 66.40
N ILE A 452 4.53 16.47 66.45
CA ILE A 452 3.84 15.88 65.31
C ILE A 452 2.37 15.76 65.67
N ASP A 453 1.51 16.46 64.94
CA ASP A 453 0.05 16.49 65.14
C ASP A 453 -0.39 16.74 66.60
N GLY A 454 0.35 17.61 67.30
CA GLY A 454 0.07 18.00 68.70
C GLY A 454 0.66 17.08 69.76
N ASN A 455 1.27 15.95 69.36
CA ASN A 455 1.99 15.04 70.26
C ASN A 455 3.50 15.30 70.19
N TRP A 456 4.21 15.11 71.29
CA TRP A 456 5.68 15.21 71.34
C TRP A 456 6.32 13.84 71.34
N TYR A 457 7.33 13.67 70.51
CA TYR A 457 8.13 12.46 70.36
C TYR A 457 9.61 12.83 70.52
N TYR A 458 10.44 11.86 70.90
CA TYR A 458 11.89 12.02 70.92
C TYR A 458 12.57 11.01 70.00
N PHE A 459 13.43 11.50 69.11
CA PHE A 459 14.25 10.72 68.19
C PHE A 459 15.72 10.86 68.60
N ARG A 460 16.47 9.76 68.75
CA ARG A 460 17.86 9.82 69.20
C ARG A 460 18.72 10.71 68.28
N GLU A 461 19.59 11.53 68.86
CA GLU A 461 20.46 12.44 68.08
C GLU A 461 21.47 11.71 67.17
N ASP A 462 21.96 10.55 67.59
CA ASP A 462 22.97 9.78 66.87
C ASP A 462 22.42 8.96 65.70
N SER A 463 21.14 8.60 65.75
CA SER A 463 20.56 7.56 64.90
C SER A 463 19.17 7.87 64.35
N GLY A 464 18.46 8.86 64.91
CA GLY A 464 17.08 9.19 64.54
C GLY A 464 16.02 8.18 64.99
N GLU A 465 16.39 7.16 65.77
CA GLU A 465 15.45 6.17 66.27
C GLU A 465 14.50 6.77 67.32
N MET A 466 13.20 6.62 67.12
CA MET A 466 12.14 7.05 68.05
C MET A 466 12.18 6.22 69.34
N LEU A 467 12.29 6.91 70.47
CA LEU A 467 12.22 6.28 71.78
C LEU A 467 10.77 6.07 72.24
N ARG A 468 10.55 5.01 73.03
CA ARG A 468 9.26 4.66 73.64
C ARG A 468 9.46 4.00 75.00
N SER A 469 8.45 4.04 75.86
CA SER A 469 8.46 3.42 77.20
C SER A 469 9.71 3.77 78.02
N THR A 470 10.13 5.04 77.99
CA THR A 470 11.36 5.52 78.65
C THR A 470 11.21 6.98 79.07
N THR A 471 12.21 7.54 79.73
CA THR A 471 12.26 8.96 80.12
C THR A 471 13.45 9.63 79.45
N VAL A 472 13.23 10.80 78.85
CA VAL A 472 14.26 11.64 78.20
C VAL A 472 14.19 13.03 78.81
N ASP A 473 15.32 13.58 79.27
CA ASP A 473 15.38 14.91 79.92
C ASP A 473 14.37 15.11 81.07
N GLY A 474 14.00 14.04 81.76
CA GLY A 474 12.98 14.06 82.83
C GLY A 474 11.53 13.94 82.36
N PHE A 475 11.30 13.81 81.05
CA PHE A 475 10.01 13.72 80.41
C PHE A 475 9.66 12.27 80.00
N PRO A 476 8.62 11.64 80.57
CA PRO A 476 8.28 10.25 80.28
C PRO A 476 7.52 10.10 78.95
N LEU A 477 7.93 9.11 78.16
CA LEU A 477 7.30 8.68 76.92
C LEU A 477 6.53 7.37 77.15
N ASN A 478 5.29 7.29 76.66
CA ASN A 478 4.45 6.10 76.76
C ASN A 478 4.86 4.99 75.77
N ALA A 479 4.08 3.91 75.69
CA ALA A 479 4.34 2.76 74.80
C ALA A 479 4.32 3.11 73.30
N ASP A 480 3.61 4.17 72.91
CA ASP A 480 3.53 4.68 71.55
C ASP A 480 4.62 5.74 71.25
N GLY A 481 5.47 6.06 72.23
CA GLY A 481 6.53 7.06 72.12
C GLY A 481 6.05 8.50 72.31
N ILE A 482 4.82 8.71 72.76
CA ILE A 482 4.23 10.03 72.99
C ILE A 482 4.55 10.50 74.42
N LEU A 483 4.93 11.78 74.56
CA LEU A 483 5.08 12.45 75.84
C LEU A 483 3.81 12.38 76.68
N ASP A 484 3.89 11.75 77.85
CA ASP A 484 2.77 11.71 78.80
C ASP A 484 2.67 13.02 79.57
N GLN A 485 1.86 13.95 79.05
CA GLN A 485 1.65 15.26 79.66
C GLN A 485 0.99 15.21 81.04
N ASN A 486 0.36 14.09 81.42
CA ASN A 486 -0.24 13.94 82.75
C ASN A 486 0.82 13.79 83.86
N SER A 487 2.08 13.55 83.49
CA SER A 487 3.21 13.47 84.42
C SER A 487 3.64 14.83 84.99
N PHE A 488 3.20 15.95 84.41
CA PHE A 488 3.51 17.31 84.88
C PHE A 488 2.53 17.88 85.91
N THR A 489 1.37 17.23 86.10
CA THR A 489 0.28 17.71 86.97
C THR A 489 0.24 16.99 88.31
N ARG A 490 1.39 16.81 88.98
CA ARG A 490 1.44 16.31 90.35
C ARG A 490 2.11 17.26 91.32
#